data_AF-A0A1I0NLH6-F1
#
_entry.id   AF-A0A1I0NLH6-F1
#
_cell.length_a   1.000
_cell.length_b   1.000
_cell.length_c   1.000
_cell.angle_alpha   90.00
_cell.angle_beta   90.00
_cell.angle_gamma   90.00
#
_symmetry.space_group_name_H-M   'P 1'
#
loop_
_entity.id
_entity.type
_entity.pdbx_description
1 polymer ?
#
loop_
_entity_poly.entity_id
_entity_poly.type
_entity_poly.pdbx_seq_one_letter_code
_entity_poly.pdbx_strand_id
1 'polypeptide(L)'
;MKRPEYEQPADRVVLGLISGILVIYIVISWQTFHSNHILLLASGLIGLVSSLYPKGGKIIADIWMWLGHILGKVVGSILLSLVYIMILTPLAQLRMVLKRKNLENQSSNWLNREYDFEKKDFKDLW
;
A
#
# COMPACT_ATOMS: atom_id res chain seq x y z
N MET A 1 21.00 5.54 -9.14
CA MET A 1 19.72 5.82 -8.45
C MET A 1 19.86 7.13 -7.70
N LYS A 2 19.10 8.18 -8.06
CA LYS A 2 19.14 9.48 -7.38
C LYS A 2 18.63 9.28 -5.94
N ARG A 3 19.35 9.78 -4.93
CA ARG A 3 18.86 9.71 -3.54
C ARG A 3 17.56 10.54 -3.46
N PRO A 4 16.48 10.01 -2.87
CA PRO A 4 15.29 10.80 -2.64
C PRO A 4 15.64 12.00 -1.76
N GLU A 5 15.27 13.20 -2.21
CA GLU A 5 15.50 14.44 -1.49
C GLU A 5 14.32 14.60 -0.51
N TYR A 6 14.59 14.50 0.79
CA TYR A 6 13.55 14.57 1.82
C TYR A 6 13.31 16.03 2.21
N GLU A 7 12.10 16.54 1.98
CA GLU A 7 11.73 17.92 2.38
C GLU A 7 11.52 18.08 3.90
N GLN A 8 11.52 16.98 4.65
CA GLN A 8 11.28 17.01 6.09
C GLN A 8 12.53 17.48 6.84
N PRO A 9 12.41 18.43 7.78
CA PRO A 9 13.52 18.80 8.64
C PRO A 9 13.90 17.63 9.56
N ALA A 10 15.21 17.39 9.69
CA ALA A 10 15.76 16.27 10.45
C ALA A 10 15.22 16.21 11.90
N ASP A 11 14.97 17.37 12.52
CA ASP A 11 14.47 17.48 13.88
C ASP A 11 13.12 16.79 14.06
N ARG A 12 12.22 16.90 13.08
CA ARG A 12 10.89 16.24 13.13
C ARG A 12 11.01 14.73 12.99
N VAL A 13 11.91 14.27 12.12
CA VAL A 13 12.17 12.84 11.90
C VAL A 13 12.74 12.22 13.17
N VAL A 14 13.71 12.89 13.79
CA VAL A 14 14.32 12.42 15.05
C VAL A 14 13.31 12.42 16.19
N LEU A 15 12.45 13.44 16.31
CA LEU A 15 11.37 13.44 17.30
C LEU A 15 10.39 12.28 17.09
N GLY A 16 10.00 12.01 15.84
CA GLY A 16 9.16 10.86 15.51
C GLY A 16 9.82 9.53 15.89
N LEU A 17 11.13 9.41 15.65
CA LEU A 17 11.91 8.23 16.03
C LEU A 17 11.96 8.04 17.55
N ILE A 18 12.23 9.11 18.31
CA ILE A 18 12.23 9.10 19.78
C ILE A 18 10.85 8.73 20.31
N SER A 19 9.80 9.37 19.77
CA SER A 19 8.40 9.07 20.14
C SER A 19 8.05 7.61 19.88
N GLY A 20 8.44 7.06 18.74
CA GLY A 20 8.23 5.63 18.42
C GLY A 20 8.93 4.70 19.41
N ILE A 21 10.21 4.95 19.73
CA ILE A 21 10.95 4.14 20.72
C ILE A 21 10.30 4.24 22.11
N LEU A 22 9.83 5.42 22.51
CA LEU A 22 9.14 5.60 23.79
C LEU A 22 7.82 4.82 23.85
N VAL A 23 7.02 4.83 22.79
CA VAL A 23 5.79 4.03 22.72
C VAL A 23 6.11 2.54 22.81
N ILE A 24 7.13 2.06 22.10
CA ILE A 24 7.58 0.66 22.16
C ILE A 24 8.03 0.31 23.59
N TYR A 25 8.78 1.19 24.25
CA TYR A 25 9.17 1.01 25.65
C TYR A 25 7.95 0.88 26.56
N ILE A 26 6.96 1.77 26.42
CA ILE A 26 5.73 1.74 27.23
C ILE A 26 4.99 0.42 27.02
N VAL A 27 4.79 -0.02 25.76
CA VAL A 27 4.07 -1.27 25.45
C VAL A 27 4.80 -2.50 26.00
N ILE A 28 6.13 -2.59 25.84
CA ILE A 28 6.91 -3.71 26.37
C ILE A 28 6.93 -3.69 27.91
N SER A 29 7.08 -2.52 28.51
CA SER A 29 7.08 -2.39 29.98
C SER A 29 5.73 -2.81 30.57
N TRP A 30 4.63 -2.50 29.89
CA TRP A 30 3.28 -2.92 30.26
C TRP A 30 3.10 -4.44 30.16
N GLN A 31 3.64 -5.07 29.12
CA GLN A 31 3.42 -6.50 28.86
C GLN A 31 4.38 -7.43 29.62
N THR A 32 5.60 -6.98 29.94
CA THR A 32 6.65 -7.84 30.48
C THR A 32 6.97 -7.57 31.96
N PHE A 33 6.41 -6.53 32.61
CA PHE A 33 6.67 -6.16 34.03
C PHE A 33 8.16 -6.02 34.42
N HIS A 34 9.06 -6.08 33.44
CA HIS A 34 10.50 -5.97 33.58
C HIS A 34 10.93 -4.70 32.86
N SER A 35 11.46 -3.73 33.62
CA SER A 35 11.90 -2.46 33.08
C SER A 35 13.20 -2.62 32.32
N ASN A 36 13.10 -2.76 31.01
CA ASN A 36 14.27 -2.72 30.12
C ASN A 36 14.74 -1.27 29.94
N HIS A 37 15.57 -0.79 30.88
CA HIS A 37 16.11 0.58 30.89
C HIS A 37 16.98 0.94 29.66
N ILE A 38 17.42 -0.07 28.91
CA ILE A 38 18.30 0.07 27.74
C ILE A 38 17.63 0.89 26.63
N LEU A 39 16.32 0.69 26.40
CA LEU A 39 15.57 1.40 25.35
C LEU A 39 15.38 2.89 25.68
N LEU A 40 15.14 3.21 26.96
CA LEU A 40 15.09 4.59 27.44
C LEU A 40 16.42 5.30 27.27
N LEU A 41 17.52 4.65 27.71
CA LEU A 41 18.88 5.18 27.54
C LEU A 41 19.21 5.41 26.06
N ALA A 42 18.85 4.49 25.18
CA ALA A 42 19.05 4.64 23.73
C ALA A 42 18.27 5.86 23.18
N SER A 43 16.99 6.02 23.55
CA SER A 43 16.18 7.16 23.11
C SER A 43 16.76 8.51 23.58
N GLY A 44 17.22 8.57 24.84
CA GLY A 44 17.83 9.75 25.42
C GLY A 44 19.15 10.11 24.74
N LEU A 45 20.00 9.12 24.47
CA LEU A 45 21.26 9.31 23.75
C LEU A 45 21.04 9.80 22.32
N ILE A 46 20.08 9.22 21.59
CA ILE A 46 19.76 9.63 20.22
C ILE A 46 19.26 11.08 20.19
N GLY A 47 18.40 11.46 21.14
CA GLY A 47 17.94 12.85 21.28
C GLY A 47 19.06 13.82 21.63
N LEU A 48 19.93 13.46 22.58
CA LEU A 48 21.08 14.27 22.98
C LEU A 48 22.06 14.48 21.84
N VAL A 49 22.44 13.41 21.13
CA VAL A 49 23.38 13.47 20.00
C VAL A 49 22.80 14.30 18.86
N SER A 50 21.50 14.17 18.58
CA SER A 50 20.86 14.97 17.53
C SER A 50 20.78 16.46 17.88
N SER A 51 20.58 16.79 19.17
CA SER A 51 20.48 18.18 19.63
C SER A 51 21.85 18.87 19.66
N LEU A 52 22.89 18.16 20.10
CA LEU A 52 24.25 18.69 20.19
C LEU A 52 24.98 18.72 18.83
N TYR A 53 24.61 17.84 17.90
CA TYR A 53 25.30 17.69 16.62
C TYR A 53 24.31 17.61 15.43
N PRO A 54 23.95 18.75 14.81
CA PRO A 54 22.91 18.81 13.78
C PRO A 54 23.25 18.04 12.49
N LYS A 55 24.54 17.89 12.17
CA LYS A 55 24.99 17.03 11.05
C LYS A 55 24.73 15.54 11.31
N GLY A 56 24.85 15.09 12.56
CA GLY A 56 24.56 13.71 12.94
C GLY A 56 23.07 13.42 12.91
N GLY A 57 22.25 14.36 13.41
CA GLY A 57 20.79 14.28 13.31
C GLY A 57 20.31 14.10 11.87
N LYS A 58 20.89 14.83 10.91
CA LYS A 58 20.59 14.66 9.47
C LYS A 58 20.92 13.26 8.95
N ILE A 59 22.09 12.71 9.29
CA ILE A 59 22.48 11.36 8.85
C ILE A 59 21.52 10.31 9.42
N ILE A 60 21.17 10.42 10.71
CA ILE A 60 20.23 9.50 11.36
C ILE A 60 18.85 9.60 10.69
N ALA A 61 18.37 10.81 10.43
CA ALA A 61 17.10 11.05 9.75
C ALA A 61 17.09 10.48 8.33
N ASP A 62 18.17 10.68 7.55
CA ASP A 62 18.28 10.17 6.18
C ASP A 62 18.27 8.63 6.15
N ILE A 63 19.00 7.98 7.05
CA ILE A 63 19.02 6.52 7.17
C ILE A 63 17.63 6.00 7.55
N TRP A 64 16.98 6.65 8.53
CA TRP A 64 15.65 6.28 8.98
C TRP A 64 14.60 6.43 7.87
N MET A 65 14.65 7.55 7.14
CA MET A 65 13.73 7.80 6.01
C MET A 65 13.99 6.85 4.84
N TRP A 66 15.25 6.47 4.60
CA TRP A 66 15.59 5.47 3.59
C TRP A 66 15.01 4.10 3.95
N LEU A 67 15.14 3.69 5.21
CA LEU A 67 14.52 2.47 5.73
C LEU A 67 13.00 2.53 5.60
N GLY A 68 12.37 3.65 5.98
CA GLY A 68 10.93 3.88 5.85
C GLY A 68 10.44 3.80 4.40
N HIS A 69 11.21 4.29 3.44
CA HIS A 69 10.87 4.20 2.02
C HIS A 69 10.91 2.74 1.51
N ILE A 70 11.88 1.94 1.96
CA ILE A 70 11.94 0.51 1.63
C ILE A 70 10.77 -0.23 2.25
N LEU A 71 10.51 -0.01 3.54
CA LEU A 71 9.35 -0.60 4.22
C LEU A 71 8.04 -0.19 3.55
N GLY A 72 7.89 1.08 3.16
CA GLY A 72 6.69 1.57 2.50
C GLY A 72 6.40 0.84 1.18
N LYS A 73 7.42 0.50 0.40
CA LYS A 73 7.26 -0.32 -0.81
C LYS A 73 6.78 -1.73 -0.49
N VAL A 74 7.35 -2.35 0.53
CA VAL A 74 6.99 -3.71 0.95
C VAL A 74 5.57 -3.74 1.52
N VAL A 75 5.27 -2.83 2.44
CA VAL A 75 3.95 -2.69 3.07
C VAL A 75 2.88 -2.33 2.03
N GLY A 76 3.17 -1.45 1.07
CA GLY A 76 2.24 -1.11 0.01
C GLY A 76 1.83 -2.34 -0.82
N SER A 77 2.79 -3.20 -1.18
CA SER A 77 2.50 -4.46 -1.87
C SER A 77 1.70 -5.42 -1.00
N ILE A 78 2.08 -5.58 0.27
CA ILE A 78 1.39 -6.48 1.22
C ILE A 78 -0.05 -6.01 1.44
N LEU A 79 -0.25 -4.70 1.65
CA LEU A 79 -1.56 -4.11 1.88
C LEU A 79 -2.46 -4.33 0.66
N LEU A 80 -1.93 -4.11 -0.56
CA LEU A 80 -2.67 -4.35 -1.80
C LEU A 80 -3.07 -5.82 -1.94
N SER A 81 -2.13 -6.74 -1.68
CA SER A 81 -2.40 -8.18 -1.69
C SER A 81 -3.44 -8.57 -0.64
N LEU A 82 -3.36 -8.00 0.57
CA LEU A 82 -4.33 -8.24 1.64
C LEU A 82 -5.73 -7.76 1.25
N VAL A 83 -5.84 -6.53 0.72
CA VAL A 83 -7.11 -5.97 0.22
C VAL A 83 -7.68 -6.82 -0.91
N TYR A 84 -6.82 -7.28 -1.83
CA TYR A 84 -7.24 -8.16 -2.91
C TYR A 84 -7.81 -9.49 -2.40
N ILE A 85 -7.13 -10.12 -1.43
CA ILE A 85 -7.57 -11.40 -0.86
C ILE A 85 -8.83 -11.22 0.00
N MET A 86 -8.89 -10.17 0.82
CA MET A 86 -9.96 -9.99 1.80
C MET A 86 -11.23 -9.38 1.19
N ILE A 87 -11.12 -8.55 0.15
CA ILE A 87 -12.27 -7.86 -0.46
C ILE A 87 -12.56 -8.38 -1.87
N LEU A 88 -11.58 -8.31 -2.79
CA LEU A 88 -11.83 -8.65 -4.19
C LEU A 88 -12.09 -10.14 -4.41
N THR A 89 -11.38 -11.02 -3.69
CA THR A 89 -11.51 -12.47 -3.86
C THR A 89 -12.90 -12.97 -3.46
N PRO A 90 -13.44 -12.66 -2.26
CA PRO A 90 -14.80 -13.08 -1.92
C PRO A 90 -15.83 -12.40 -2.83
N LEU A 91 -15.60 -11.16 -3.27
CA LEU A 91 -16.49 -10.47 -4.20
C LEU A 91 -16.54 -11.18 -5.58
N ALA A 92 -15.39 -11.63 -6.09
CA ALA A 92 -15.29 -12.38 -7.34
C ALA A 92 -15.96 -13.75 -7.23
N GLN A 93 -15.78 -14.44 -6.10
CA GLN A 93 -16.48 -15.70 -5.82
C GLN A 93 -17.99 -15.50 -5.73
N LEU A 94 -18.43 -14.44 -5.05
CA LEU A 94 -19.84 -14.07 -4.97
C LEU A 94 -20.39 -13.78 -6.37
N ARG A 95 -19.66 -13.05 -7.22
CA ARG A 95 -20.02 -12.81 -8.63
C ARG A 95 -20.07 -14.11 -9.43
N MET A 96 -19.18 -15.07 -9.19
CA MET A 96 -19.22 -16.38 -9.87
C MET A 96 -20.47 -17.18 -9.47
N VAL A 97 -20.85 -17.17 -8.19
CA VAL A 97 -22.04 -17.88 -7.70
C VAL A 97 -23.33 -17.16 -8.10
N LEU A 98 -23.33 -15.82 -8.08
CA LEU A 98 -24.45 -14.96 -8.49
C LEU A 98 -24.58 -14.83 -10.01
N LYS A 99 -23.55 -15.19 -10.78
CA LYS A 99 -23.68 -15.41 -12.23
C LYS A 99 -24.59 -16.61 -12.42
N ARG A 100 -25.91 -16.35 -12.40
CA ARG A 100 -26.90 -17.26 -12.97
C ARG A 100 -26.39 -17.66 -14.35
N LYS A 101 -26.39 -18.97 -14.62
CA LYS A 101 -26.31 -19.55 -15.96
C LYS A 101 -27.37 -18.87 -16.83
N ASN A 102 -27.07 -17.73 -17.44
CA ASN A 102 -27.64 -17.36 -18.74
C ASN A 102 -26.85 -18.10 -19.81
N LEU A 103 -26.72 -19.42 -19.63
CA LEU A 103 -26.67 -20.35 -20.75
C LEU A 103 -28.14 -20.60 -21.12
N GLU A 104 -28.87 -19.53 -21.45
CA GLU A 104 -29.99 -19.74 -22.34
C GLU A 104 -29.35 -20.28 -23.62
N ASN A 105 -29.81 -21.46 -23.97
CA ASN A 105 -29.55 -22.15 -25.22
C ASN A 105 -30.08 -21.28 -26.37
N GLN A 106 -29.44 -20.15 -26.65
CA GLN A 106 -29.66 -19.38 -27.85
C GLN A 106 -28.66 -19.93 -28.85
N SER A 107 -29.11 -20.94 -29.59
CA SER A 107 -28.47 -21.37 -30.82
C SER A 107 -28.26 -20.13 -31.68
N SER A 108 -27.07 -19.53 -31.60
CA SER A 108 -26.69 -18.35 -32.36
C SER A 108 -27.42 -17.04 -31.94
N ASN A 109 -26.66 -15.97 -31.65
CA ASN A 109 -27.20 -14.58 -31.69
C ASN A 109 -27.48 -14.12 -33.13
N TRP A 110 -27.33 -15.00 -34.10
CA TRP A 110 -27.59 -14.73 -35.50
C TRP A 110 -29.09 -14.81 -35.72
N LEU A 111 -29.69 -13.64 -35.99
CA LEU A 111 -31.03 -13.56 -36.54
C LEU A 111 -30.96 -14.10 -37.98
N ASN A 112 -31.60 -15.23 -38.27
CA ASN A 112 -31.73 -15.69 -39.64
C ASN A 112 -32.63 -14.70 -40.37
N ARG A 113 -32.03 -13.85 -41.21
CA ARG A 113 -32.74 -12.79 -41.92
C ARG A 113 -32.97 -13.27 -43.35
N GLU A 114 -34.13 -13.84 -43.60
CA GLU A 114 -34.64 -14.01 -44.96
C GLU A 114 -34.97 -12.61 -45.48
N TYR A 115 -34.03 -12.00 -46.19
CA TYR A 115 -34.17 -10.67 -46.78
C TYR A 115 -34.15 -10.81 -48.29
N ASP A 116 -35.30 -10.60 -48.94
CA ASP A 116 -35.37 -10.48 -50.38
C ASP A 116 -34.84 -9.10 -50.78
N PHE A 117 -33.71 -9.11 -51.48
CA PHE A 117 -33.04 -7.89 -51.93
C PHE A 117 -33.88 -7.16 -52.97
N GLU A 118 -34.22 -5.91 -52.70
CA GLU A 118 -34.92 -5.05 -53.65
C GLU A 118 -33.93 -4.21 -54.45
N LYS A 119 -34.30 -3.78 -55.66
CA LYS A 119 -33.44 -2.97 -56.54
C LYS A 119 -32.92 -1.67 -55.90
N LYS A 120 -33.61 -1.17 -54.87
CA LYS A 120 -33.21 0.02 -54.12
C LYS A 120 -31.96 -0.21 -53.25
N ASP A 121 -31.72 -1.45 -52.81
CA ASP A 121 -30.62 -1.78 -51.90
C ASP A 121 -29.26 -1.84 -52.62
N PHE A 122 -29.29 -1.89 -53.96
CA PHE A 122 -28.09 -1.88 -54.82
C PHE A 122 -27.69 -0.48 -55.29
N LYS A 123 -28.39 0.59 -54.87
CA LYS A 123 -28.10 1.95 -55.35
C LYS A 123 -26.85 2.57 -54.74
N ASP A 124 -26.46 2.18 -53.52
CA ASP A 124 -25.31 2.71 -52.80
C ASP A 124 -24.49 1.55 -52.21
N LEU A 125 -23.75 0.86 -53.07
CA LEU A 125 -22.88 -0.27 -52.68
C LEU A 125 -21.44 0.15 -52.36
N TRP A 126 -21.08 1.44 -52.51
CA TRP A 126 -19.74 1.97 -52.26
C TRP A 126 -19.78 3.26 -51.44
#